data_AF-A0A359M258-F1
#
_entry.id   AF-A0A359M258-F1
#
_cell.length_a   1.000
_cell.length_b   1.000
_cell.length_c   1.000
_cell.angle_alpha   90.00
_cell.angle_beta   90.00
_cell.angle_gamma   90.00
#
_symmetry.space_group_name_H-M   'P 1'
#
loop_
_entity.id
_entity.type
_entity.pdbx_description
1 polymer ?
#
loop_
_entity_poly.entity_id
_entity_poly.type
_entity_poly.pdbx_seq_one_letter_code
_entity_poly.pdbx_strand_id
1 'polypeptide(L)'
;MVLLVVTALGVPAADVPLRLGFLAEPLKVLTADDRATVEEAVRLVERGRHAQALERLSGLSKAHPDNSSIRILAGWAALEAGNLAMALESAVKAHEAPNGNAYKCWFLAKVALLTGDKATCERELNHFHKAPGLKAEARDLRRDLNAAKAR
;
A
#
# COMPACT_ATOMS: atom_id res chain seq x y z
N MET A 1 -38.36 18.87 -13.22
CA MET A 1 -37.16 18.73 -12.35
C MET A 1 -36.39 17.50 -12.82
N VAL A 2 -35.29 17.69 -13.54
CA VAL A 2 -34.44 16.59 -13.99
C VAL A 2 -33.49 16.26 -12.85
N LEU A 3 -33.67 15.10 -12.21
CA LEU A 3 -32.74 14.60 -11.21
C LEU A 3 -31.56 13.98 -11.97
N LEU A 4 -30.47 14.74 -12.06
CA LEU A 4 -29.20 14.26 -12.59
C LEU A 4 -28.62 13.28 -11.57
N VAL A 5 -28.84 11.99 -11.78
CA VAL A 5 -28.11 10.96 -11.03
C VAL A 5 -26.69 10.97 -11.58
N VAL A 6 -25.81 11.72 -10.91
CA VAL A 6 -24.37 11.56 -11.07
C VAL A 6 -24.03 10.23 -10.42
N THR A 7 -24.10 9.14 -11.19
CA THR A 7 -23.37 7.92 -10.85
C THR A 7 -21.91 8.29 -10.84
N ALA A 8 -21.39 8.59 -9.65
CA ALA A 8 -19.96 8.56 -9.41
C ALA A 8 -19.50 7.17 -9.87
N LEU A 9 -18.76 7.15 -10.97
CA LEU A 9 -17.98 5.99 -11.38
C LEU A 9 -16.97 5.80 -10.25
N GLY A 10 -17.38 5.09 -9.21
CA GLY A 10 -16.49 4.57 -8.20
C GLY A 10 -15.51 3.71 -8.96
N VAL A 11 -14.29 4.22 -9.16
CA VAL A 11 -13.17 3.37 -9.53
C VAL A 11 -13.22 2.25 -8.52
N PRO A 12 -13.40 0.98 -8.93
CA PRO A 12 -13.44 -0.12 -7.98
C PRO A 12 -12.18 0.04 -7.13
N ALA A 13 -12.33 -0.01 -5.80
CA ALA A 13 -11.21 -0.04 -4.88
C ALA A 13 -10.18 -0.96 -5.52
N ALA A 14 -9.00 -0.42 -5.79
CA ALA A 14 -7.98 -1.20 -6.47
C ALA A 14 -7.67 -2.34 -5.51
N ASP A 15 -8.26 -3.51 -5.77
CA ASP A 15 -8.11 -4.72 -4.98
C ASP A 15 -6.64 -5.13 -5.09
N VAL A 16 -5.83 -4.53 -4.24
CA VAL A 16 -4.41 -4.76 -4.11
C VAL A 16 -4.30 -5.70 -2.92
N PRO A 17 -4.36 -7.03 -3.14
CA PRO A 17 -4.31 -7.99 -2.04
C PRO A 17 -2.96 -7.86 -1.34
N LEU A 18 -3.00 -7.24 -0.16
CA LEU A 18 -1.82 -7.03 0.65
C LEU A 18 -1.42 -8.34 1.33
N ARG A 19 -0.16 -8.74 1.17
CA ARG A 19 0.40 -9.94 1.78
C ARG A 19 1.04 -9.56 3.12
N LEU A 20 0.22 -9.58 4.17
CA LEU A 20 0.61 -9.18 5.54
C LEU A 20 1.86 -9.92 6.07
N GLY A 21 2.13 -11.15 5.62
CA GLY A 21 3.32 -11.90 6.01
C GLY A 21 4.65 -11.19 5.68
N PHE A 22 4.71 -10.37 4.63
CA PHE A 22 5.91 -9.59 4.30
C PHE A 22 6.08 -8.33 5.15
N LEU A 23 5.12 -8.04 6.03
CA LEU A 23 5.17 -6.92 6.95
C LEU A 23 5.74 -7.31 8.32
N ALA A 24 5.94 -8.60 8.58
CA ALA A 24 6.24 -9.12 9.90
C ALA A 24 7.53 -8.54 10.51
N GLU A 25 8.64 -8.49 9.76
CA GLU A 25 9.94 -8.09 10.33
C GLU A 25 9.92 -6.68 10.93
N PRO A 26 9.47 -5.62 10.23
CA PRO A 26 9.37 -4.30 10.86
C PRO A 26 8.36 -4.22 12.00
N LEU A 27 7.37 -5.12 12.06
CA LEU A 27 6.37 -5.11 13.14
C LEU A 27 6.87 -5.80 14.42
N LYS A 28 7.98 -6.56 14.38
CA LYS A 28 8.54 -7.22 15.56
C LYS A 28 9.07 -6.26 16.63
N VAL A 29 9.58 -5.10 16.21
CA VAL A 29 10.15 -4.09 17.13
C VAL A 29 9.10 -3.30 17.90
N LEU A 30 7.82 -3.47 17.53
CA LEU A 30 6.71 -2.79 18.18
C LEU A 30 6.47 -3.34 19.61
N THR A 31 5.86 -2.51 20.45
CA THR A 31 5.33 -2.97 21.74
C THR A 31 4.13 -3.90 21.53
N ALA A 32 3.67 -4.58 22.59
CA ALA A 32 2.46 -5.40 22.52
C ALA A 32 1.23 -4.55 22.18
N ASP A 33 1.10 -3.37 22.78
CA ASP A 33 -0.01 -2.44 22.55
C ASP A 33 0.00 -1.88 21.12
N ASP A 34 1.18 -1.54 20.59
CA ASP A 34 1.31 -1.10 19.21
C ASP A 34 0.95 -2.22 18.22
N ARG A 35 1.35 -3.47 18.48
CA ARG A 35 0.94 -4.62 17.67
C ARG A 35 -0.57 -4.84 17.71
N ALA A 36 -1.18 -4.73 18.89
CA ALA A 36 -2.64 -4.83 19.02
C ALA A 36 -3.35 -3.73 18.20
N THR A 37 -2.78 -2.51 18.18
CA THR A 37 -3.26 -1.40 17.36
C THR A 37 -3.12 -1.68 15.86
N VAL A 38 -2.01 -2.29 15.44
CA VAL A 38 -1.82 -2.74 14.04
C VAL A 38 -2.87 -3.78 13.64
N GLU A 39 -3.11 -4.79 14.48
CA GLU A 39 -4.11 -5.82 14.21
C GLU A 39 -5.53 -5.25 14.18
N GLU A 40 -5.84 -4.29 15.06
CA GLU A 40 -7.10 -3.55 15.00
C GLU A 40 -7.23 -2.81 13.68
N ALA A 41 -6.21 -2.07 13.26
CA ALA A 41 -6.21 -1.34 12.01
C ALA A 41 -6.44 -2.27 10.80
N VAL A 42 -5.77 -3.42 10.74
CA VAL A 42 -6.00 -4.43 9.69
C VAL A 42 -7.46 -4.88 9.64
N ARG A 43 -8.04 -5.27 10.79
CA ARG A 43 -9.46 -5.65 10.87
C ARG A 43 -10.41 -4.52 10.47
N LEU A 44 -10.05 -3.27 10.75
CA LEU A 44 -10.83 -2.11 10.34
C LEU A 44 -10.83 -1.95 8.82
N VAL A 45 -9.67 -2.12 8.16
CA VAL A 45 -9.58 -2.09 6.69
C VAL A 45 -10.43 -3.20 6.07
N GLU A 46 -10.28 -4.44 6.53
CA GLU A 46 -11.03 -5.60 6.04
C GLU A 46 -12.56 -5.44 6.18
N ARG A 47 -13.01 -4.64 7.15
CA ARG A 47 -14.43 -4.33 7.40
C ARG A 47 -14.93 -3.08 6.67
N GLY A 48 -14.13 -2.48 5.79
CA GLY A 48 -14.50 -1.25 5.10
C GLY A 48 -14.42 0.02 5.96
N ARG A 49 -13.90 -0.06 7.19
CA ARG A 49 -13.82 1.06 8.15
C ARG A 49 -12.53 1.85 7.97
N HIS A 50 -12.24 2.27 6.75
CA HIS A 50 -10.94 2.82 6.35
C HIS A 50 -10.53 4.08 7.13
N ALA A 51 -11.46 4.99 7.39
CA ALA A 51 -11.18 6.22 8.15
C ALA A 51 -10.65 5.92 9.56
N GLN A 52 -11.20 4.90 10.23
CA GLN A 52 -10.76 4.51 11.57
C GLN A 52 -9.43 3.76 11.53
N ALA A 53 -9.22 2.92 10.52
CA ALA A 53 -7.92 2.29 10.30
C ALA A 53 -6.82 3.35 10.13
N LEU A 54 -7.09 4.36 9.30
CA LEU A 54 -6.18 5.48 9.05
C LEU A 54 -5.90 6.31 10.31
N GLU A 55 -6.89 6.53 11.17
CA GLU A 55 -6.68 7.19 12.46
C GLU A 55 -5.70 6.42 13.35
N ARG A 56 -5.92 5.10 13.51
CA ARG A 56 -5.02 4.22 14.29
C ARG A 56 -3.61 4.20 13.72
N LEU A 57 -3.50 4.06 12.40
CA LEU A 57 -2.22 4.01 11.68
C LEU A 57 -1.47 5.35 11.69
N SER A 58 -2.19 6.49 11.74
CA SER A 58 -1.60 7.82 11.87
C SER A 58 -0.90 8.00 13.22
N GLY A 59 -1.55 7.57 14.31
CA GLY A 59 -0.95 7.55 15.64
C GLY A 59 0.33 6.71 15.67
N LEU A 60 0.26 5.48 15.16
CA LEU A 60 1.41 4.59 15.06
C LEU A 60 2.53 5.15 14.18
N SER A 61 2.19 5.75 13.04
CA SER A 61 3.18 6.34 12.12
C SER A 61 3.95 7.51 12.73
N LYS A 62 3.35 8.23 13.69
CA LYS A 62 4.02 9.29 14.44
C LYS A 62 4.97 8.73 15.50
N ALA A 63 4.55 7.66 16.19
CA ALA A 63 5.37 6.97 17.19
C ALA A 63 6.55 6.19 16.55
N HIS A 64 6.35 5.68 15.33
CA HIS A 64 7.29 4.80 14.64
C HIS A 64 7.58 5.33 13.23
N PRO A 65 8.22 6.51 13.09
CA PRO A 65 8.37 7.18 11.79
C PRO A 65 9.15 6.35 10.76
N ASP A 66 10.09 5.52 11.23
CA ASP A 66 11.00 4.69 10.42
C ASP A 66 10.45 3.28 10.12
N ASN A 67 9.18 3.01 10.47
CA ASN A 67 8.58 1.70 10.26
C ASN A 67 7.85 1.62 8.91
N SER A 68 8.52 1.06 7.91
CA SER A 68 7.92 0.87 6.58
C SER A 68 6.62 0.06 6.59
N SER A 69 6.46 -0.94 7.47
CA SER A 69 5.24 -1.76 7.49
C SER A 69 4.02 -0.97 7.93
N ILE A 70 4.15 -0.09 8.93
CA ILE A 70 3.06 0.80 9.34
C ILE A 70 2.68 1.75 8.21
N ARG A 71 3.68 2.28 7.48
CA ARG A 71 3.45 3.14 6.30
C ARG A 71 2.76 2.38 5.15
N ILE A 72 3.15 1.12 4.89
CA ILE A 72 2.48 0.27 3.89
C ILE A 72 1.01 0.03 4.30
N LEU A 73 0.74 -0.28 5.56
CA LEU A 73 -0.64 -0.45 6.05
C LEU A 73 -1.47 0.83 5.90
N ALA A 74 -0.90 2.00 6.17
CA ALA A 74 -1.57 3.28 5.94
C ALA A 74 -1.87 3.50 4.45
N GLY A 75 -0.92 3.15 3.58
CA GLY A 75 -1.11 3.22 2.14
C GLY A 75 -2.19 2.25 1.64
N TRP A 76 -2.24 1.03 2.18
CA TRP A 76 -3.29 0.06 1.84
C TRP A 76 -4.66 0.54 2.31
N ALA A 77 -4.79 1.00 3.54
CA ALA A 77 -6.04 1.60 4.03
C ALA A 77 -6.51 2.78 3.14
N ALA A 78 -5.57 3.57 2.61
CA ALA A 78 -5.85 4.64 1.67
C ALA A 78 -6.32 4.13 0.30
N LEU A 79 -5.71 3.07 -0.24
CA LEU A 79 -6.14 2.43 -1.49
C LEU A 79 -7.57 1.90 -1.38
N GLU A 80 -7.89 1.21 -0.29
CA GLU A 80 -9.23 0.67 -0.04
C GLU A 80 -10.26 1.80 0.13
N ALA A 81 -9.85 2.96 0.66
CA ALA A 81 -10.66 4.16 0.71
C ALA A 81 -10.78 4.91 -0.64
N GLY A 82 -10.13 4.43 -1.71
CA GLY A 82 -10.08 5.11 -3.01
C GLY A 82 -9.19 6.35 -3.05
N ASN A 83 -8.39 6.60 -2.01
CA ASN A 83 -7.51 7.77 -1.91
C ASN A 83 -6.10 7.45 -2.44
N LEU A 84 -5.96 7.47 -3.77
CA LEU A 84 -4.70 7.17 -4.45
C LEU A 84 -3.57 8.15 -4.09
N ALA A 85 -3.88 9.42 -3.83
CA ALA A 85 -2.87 10.43 -3.47
C ALA A 85 -2.20 10.09 -2.13
N MET A 86 -3.02 9.78 -1.11
CA MET A 86 -2.52 9.43 0.22
C MET A 86 -1.88 8.04 0.24
N ALA A 87 -2.36 7.12 -0.61
CA ALA A 87 -1.70 5.83 -0.83
C ALA A 87 -0.28 6.01 -1.37
N LEU A 88 -0.10 6.88 -2.38
CA LEU A 88 1.21 7.17 -2.96
C LEU A 88 2.13 7.83 -1.94
N GLU A 89 1.65 8.83 -1.21
CA GLU A 89 2.42 9.48 -0.15
C GLU A 89 2.92 8.47 0.89
N SER A 90 2.02 7.56 1.33
CA SER A 90 2.36 6.53 2.31
C SER A 90 3.36 5.52 1.75
N ALA A 91 3.24 5.15 0.47
CA ALA A 91 4.17 4.24 -0.20
C ALA A 91 5.57 4.84 -0.37
N VAL A 92 5.66 6.14 -0.68
CA VAL A 92 6.94 6.86 -0.75
C VAL A 92 7.61 6.88 0.61
N LYS A 93 6.88 7.26 1.68
CA LYS A 93 7.40 7.23 3.05
C LYS A 93 7.82 5.83 3.50
N ALA A 94 7.07 4.80 3.09
CA ALA A 94 7.46 3.43 3.34
C ALA A 94 8.79 3.08 2.67
N HIS A 95 9.01 3.52 1.43
CA HIS A 95 10.23 3.30 0.67
C HIS A 95 11.45 3.99 1.30
N GLU A 96 11.28 5.23 1.76
CA GLU A 96 12.31 6.06 2.41
C GLU A 96 12.74 5.53 3.78
N ALA A 97 11.90 4.74 4.46
CA ALA A 97 12.23 4.15 5.75
C ALA A 97 13.52 3.30 5.67
N PRO A 98 14.44 3.40 6.64
CA PRO A 98 15.78 2.78 6.56
C PRO A 98 15.76 1.26 6.64
N ASN A 99 14.65 0.65 7.06
CA ASN A 99 14.57 -0.80 7.20
C ASN A 99 14.57 -1.54 5.84
N GLY A 100 15.31 -2.65 5.79
CA GLY A 100 15.50 -3.47 4.60
C GLY A 100 14.30 -4.38 4.34
N ASN A 101 13.22 -3.83 3.77
CA ASN A 101 12.06 -4.62 3.36
C ASN A 101 11.81 -4.47 1.86
N ALA A 102 12.15 -5.47 1.04
CA ALA A 102 11.90 -5.44 -0.41
C ALA A 102 10.41 -5.25 -0.77
N TYR A 103 9.51 -5.57 0.15
CA TYR A 103 8.07 -5.38 -0.02
C TYR A 103 7.65 -3.91 -0.10
N LYS A 104 8.43 -2.98 0.48
CA LYS A 104 8.20 -1.54 0.33
C LYS A 104 8.37 -1.08 -1.12
N CYS A 105 9.35 -1.66 -1.84
CA CYS A 105 9.56 -1.39 -3.25
C CYS A 105 8.42 -1.99 -4.09
N TRP A 106 7.99 -3.21 -3.78
CA TRP A 106 6.80 -3.79 -4.44
C TRP A 106 5.56 -2.90 -4.26
N PHE A 107 5.30 -2.45 -3.03
CA PHE A 107 4.13 -1.65 -2.73
C PHE A 107 4.16 -0.31 -3.46
N LEU A 108 5.29 0.40 -3.41
CA LEU A 108 5.48 1.64 -4.18
C LEU A 108 5.31 1.40 -5.69
N ALA A 109 5.86 0.31 -6.23
CA ALA A 109 5.70 -0.01 -7.65
C ALA A 109 4.23 -0.21 -8.03
N LYS A 110 3.46 -0.93 -7.21
CA LYS A 110 2.03 -1.18 -7.45
C LYS A 110 1.22 0.11 -7.38
N VAL A 111 1.45 0.95 -6.38
CA VAL A 111 0.76 2.25 -6.24
C VAL A 111 1.14 3.18 -7.40
N ALA A 112 2.42 3.24 -7.78
CA ALA A 112 2.88 4.03 -8.92
C ALA A 112 2.19 3.62 -10.24
N LEU A 113 1.98 2.31 -10.46
CA LEU A 113 1.22 1.85 -11.63
C LEU A 113 -0.23 2.34 -11.60
N LEU A 114 -0.88 2.30 -10.44
CA LEU A 114 -2.27 2.75 -10.26
C LEU A 114 -2.42 4.27 -10.47
N THR A 115 -1.41 5.05 -10.10
CA THR A 115 -1.38 6.51 -10.33
C THR A 115 -0.88 6.90 -11.72
N GLY A 116 -0.51 5.93 -12.56
CA GLY A 116 -0.01 6.16 -13.91
C GLY A 116 1.48 6.52 -14.00
N ASP A 117 2.21 6.54 -12.88
CA ASP A 117 3.66 6.71 -12.85
C ASP A 117 4.39 5.42 -13.25
N LYS A 118 4.36 5.14 -14.55
CA LYS A 118 4.99 3.98 -15.19
C LYS A 118 6.50 3.94 -14.95
N ALA A 119 7.15 5.10 -14.84
CA ALA A 119 8.61 5.20 -14.67
C ALA A 119 9.03 4.75 -13.26
N THR A 120 8.35 5.24 -12.22
CA THR A 120 8.56 4.78 -10.85
C THR A 120 8.20 3.30 -10.71
N CYS A 121 7.08 2.85 -11.28
CA CYS A 121 6.72 1.43 -11.27
C CYS A 121 7.84 0.55 -11.84
N GLU A 122 8.41 0.93 -12.99
CA GLU A 122 9.48 0.17 -13.62
C GLU A 122 10.76 0.14 -12.79
N ARG A 123 11.16 1.31 -12.25
CA ARG A 123 12.33 1.45 -11.39
C ARG A 123 12.22 0.53 -10.17
N GLU A 124 11.11 0.62 -9.44
CA GLU A 124 10.93 -0.17 -8.22
C GLU A 124 10.77 -1.67 -8.50
N LEU A 125 10.16 -2.04 -9.62
CA LEU A 125 10.13 -3.44 -10.06
C LEU A 125 11.54 -4.00 -10.23
N ASN A 126 12.46 -3.23 -10.83
CA ASN A 126 13.85 -3.66 -10.96
C ASN A 126 14.54 -3.86 -9.59
N HIS A 127 14.14 -3.13 -8.54
CA HIS A 127 14.67 -3.31 -7.19
C HIS A 127 14.23 -4.61 -6.51
N PHE A 128 12.97 -5.03 -6.67
CA PHE A 128 12.45 -6.20 -5.93
C PHE A 128 12.31 -7.48 -6.77
N HIS A 129 12.44 -7.46 -8.10
CA HIS A 129 12.11 -8.63 -8.94
C HIS A 129 12.86 -9.94 -8.62
N LYS A 130 14.04 -9.84 -7.97
CA LYS A 130 14.84 -10.99 -7.53
C LYS A 130 14.62 -11.37 -6.07
N ALA A 131 13.84 -10.59 -5.31
CA ALA A 131 13.61 -10.82 -3.90
C ALA A 131 12.91 -12.18 -3.67
N PRO A 132 13.41 -13.01 -2.74
CA PRO A 132 12.74 -14.26 -2.36
C PRO A 132 11.28 -14.00 -1.97
N GLY A 133 10.37 -14.83 -2.46
CA GLY A 133 8.93 -14.72 -2.17
C GLY A 133 8.16 -13.71 -3.02
N LEU A 134 8.82 -12.80 -3.77
CA LEU A 134 8.16 -11.77 -4.60
C LEU A 134 8.26 -12.00 -6.11
N LYS A 135 8.72 -13.17 -6.54
CA LYS A 135 8.90 -13.50 -7.97
C LYS A 135 7.57 -13.53 -8.73
N ALA A 136 6.48 -13.99 -8.09
CA ALA A 136 5.18 -14.03 -8.74
C ALA A 136 4.64 -12.61 -8.93
N GLU A 137 4.70 -11.81 -7.87
CA GLU A 137 4.32 -10.40 -7.83
C GLU A 137 5.09 -9.57 -8.85
N ALA A 138 6.39 -9.82 -9.02
CA ALA A 138 7.20 -9.16 -10.02
C ALA A 138 6.77 -9.49 -11.46
N ARG A 139 6.42 -10.75 -11.73
CA ARG A 139 5.91 -11.17 -13.05
C ARG A 139 4.56 -10.55 -13.35
N ASP A 140 3.63 -10.60 -12.39
CA ASP A 140 2.30 -10.02 -12.55
C ASP A 140 2.39 -8.51 -12.76
N LEU A 141 3.17 -7.80 -11.94
CA LEU A 141 3.34 -6.36 -12.09
C LEU A 141 4.02 -5.99 -13.42
N ARG A 142 4.98 -6.79 -13.90
CA ARG A 142 5.62 -6.57 -15.20
C ARG A 142 4.60 -6.71 -16.34
N ARG A 143 3.73 -7.72 -16.28
CA ARG A 143 2.64 -7.91 -17.25
C ARG A 143 1.71 -6.70 -17.25
N ASP A 144 1.26 -6.27 -16.07
CA ASP A 144 0.34 -5.15 -15.91
C ASP A 144 0.95 -3.83 -16.44
N LEU A 145 2.24 -3.58 -16.13
CA LEU A 145 2.98 -2.42 -16.63
C LEU A 145 3.10 -2.42 -18.16
N ASN A 146 3.42 -3.57 -18.76
CA ASN A 146 3.51 -3.68 -20.22
C ASN A 146 2.16 -3.43 -20.89
N ALA A 147 1.07 -3.96 -20.33
CA ALA A 147 -0.28 -3.70 -20.81
C ALA A 147 -0.65 -2.20 -20.70
N ALA A 148 -0.25 -1.54 -19.60
CA ALA A 148 -0.47 -0.12 -19.42
C ALA A 148 0.35 0.76 -20.40
N LYS A 149 1.53 0.30 -20.85
CA LYS A 149 2.37 0.99 -21.84
C LYS A 149 1.82 0.87 -23.28
N ALA A 150 1.04 -0.16 -23.56
CA ALA A 150 0.45 -0.41 -24.88
C ALA A 150 -0.86 0.36 -25.12
N ARG A 151 -1.39 1.04 -24.10
CA ARG A 151 -2.53 1.95 -24.17
C ARG A 151 -2.04 3.39 -24.30
#